data_AF-A0AAP3GEA3-F1
#
_entry.id   AF-A0AAP3GEA3-F1
#
_cell.length_a   1.000
_cell.length_b   1.000
_cell.length_c   1.000
_cell.angle_alpha   90.00
_cell.angle_beta   90.00
_cell.angle_gamma   90.00
#
_symmetry.space_group_name_H-M   'P 1'
#
loop_
_entity.id
_entity.type
_entity.pdbx_description
1 polymer ?
#
loop_
_entity_poly.entity_id
_entity_poly.type
_entity_poly.pdbx_seq_one_letter_code
_entity_poly.pdbx_strand_id
1 'polypeptide(L)'
;MGFLDNVLRRNSELKSMFDIDFFDASSHRSYLKDMALETCLNFIGRTISQSEFRIIKDHKRIRDDWDYLLNVRPNTDQSATEFWQQFIYRLIYDNEVLVVLSDNNDLLIADNFSRQEYAIYPDLFKDVTVKDYTFKRSFRMDEVIYITYNNEKLSKFLDTMFEDYSSLFTRMIETQKLSNQIRGTVGIESAQSLDEEQRNKLQKFIDRLFLAFKNNVIALVPKLKGFEYDEVNSGTNNGKSVEELAKLKRDLTNDIANILG
;
A
#
# COMPACT_ATOMS: atom_id res chain seq x y z
N MET A 1 24.15 -34.56 23.97
CA MET A 1 23.15 -33.94 23.09
C MET A 1 23.25 -32.43 23.25
N GLY A 2 23.69 -31.67 22.25
CA GLY A 2 23.83 -30.21 22.43
C GLY A 2 24.50 -29.46 21.27
N PHE A 3 25.25 -30.15 20.42
CA PHE A 3 25.89 -29.52 19.26
C PHE A 3 24.95 -29.45 18.05
N LEU A 4 24.18 -30.52 17.80
CA LEU A 4 23.24 -30.58 16.67
C LEU A 4 22.02 -29.66 16.85
N ASP A 5 21.58 -29.46 18.08
CA ASP A 5 20.42 -28.61 18.41
C ASP A 5 20.72 -27.11 18.23
N ASN A 6 21.95 -26.69 18.55
CA ASN A 6 22.41 -25.31 18.32
C ASN A 6 22.60 -24.97 16.83
N VAL A 7 22.94 -25.96 15.99
CA VAL A 7 23.06 -25.75 14.54
C VAL A 7 21.67 -25.64 13.89
N LEU A 8 20.71 -26.44 14.36
CA LEU A 8 19.31 -26.38 13.90
C LEU A 8 18.61 -25.07 14.32
N ARG A 9 18.84 -24.57 15.55
CA ARG A 9 18.32 -23.26 15.99
C ARG A 9 18.92 -22.07 15.22
N ARG A 10 20.19 -22.15 14.81
CA ARG A 10 20.82 -21.11 13.99
C ARG A 10 20.23 -21.05 12.57
N ASN A 11 19.79 -22.18 12.03
CA ASN A 11 19.08 -22.22 10.75
C ASN A 11 17.64 -21.70 10.86
N SER A 12 16.95 -21.89 12.00
CA SER A 12 15.63 -21.30 12.21
C SER A 12 15.68 -19.78 12.39
N GLU A 13 16.72 -19.24 13.04
CA GLU A 13 16.92 -17.78 13.15
C GLU A 13 17.31 -17.14 11.82
N LEU A 14 18.12 -17.81 10.99
CA LEU A 14 18.37 -17.37 9.62
C LEU A 14 17.08 -17.37 8.78
N LYS A 15 16.24 -18.40 8.93
CA LYS A 15 14.93 -18.45 8.25
C LYS A 15 13.99 -17.34 8.72
N SER A 16 14.01 -17.02 10.02
CA SER A 16 13.29 -15.87 10.60
C SER A 16 13.79 -14.53 10.07
N MET A 17 15.10 -14.35 9.87
CA MET A 17 15.66 -13.13 9.26
C MET A 17 15.27 -13.00 7.78
N PHE A 18 15.28 -14.12 7.02
CA PHE A 18 14.83 -14.12 5.62
C PHE A 18 13.31 -13.87 5.47
N ASP A 19 12.49 -14.35 6.41
CA ASP A 19 11.06 -14.02 6.45
C ASP A 19 10.83 -12.53 6.75
N ILE A 20 11.54 -11.95 7.73
CA ILE A 20 11.41 -10.52 8.08
C ILE A 20 11.77 -9.59 6.92
N ASP A 21 12.82 -9.90 6.14
CA ASP A 21 13.21 -9.11 4.96
C ASP A 21 12.19 -9.22 3.81
N PHE A 22 11.52 -10.36 3.66
CA PHE A 22 10.46 -10.53 2.65
C PHE A 22 9.18 -9.77 3.04
N PHE A 23 8.91 -9.65 4.34
CA PHE A 23 7.83 -8.81 4.85
C PHE A 23 8.09 -7.31 4.62
N ASP A 24 9.34 -6.85 4.67
CA ASP A 24 9.65 -5.41 4.52
C ASP A 24 9.41 -4.92 3.08
N ALA A 25 9.84 -5.68 2.07
CA ALA A 25 9.63 -5.33 0.66
C ALA A 25 8.15 -5.37 0.23
N SER A 26 7.38 -6.33 0.75
CA SER A 26 5.92 -6.39 0.52
C SER A 26 5.17 -5.28 1.25
N SER A 27 5.63 -4.90 2.45
CA SER A 27 5.05 -3.82 3.26
C SER A 27 5.22 -2.45 2.60
N HIS A 28 6.41 -2.18 2.04
CA HIS A 28 6.69 -0.92 1.33
C HIS A 28 5.81 -0.74 0.08
N ARG A 29 5.45 -1.85 -0.59
CA ARG A 29 4.57 -1.88 -1.78
C ARG A 29 3.13 -1.49 -1.45
N SER A 30 2.56 -2.04 -0.37
CA SER A 30 1.20 -1.68 0.06
C SER A 30 1.13 -0.23 0.53
N TYR A 31 2.13 0.20 1.29
CA TYR A 31 2.12 1.53 1.91
C TYR A 31 1.99 2.69 0.93
N LEU A 32 2.73 2.66 -0.20
CA LEU A 32 2.65 3.73 -1.20
C LEU A 32 1.29 3.77 -1.89
N LYS A 33 0.74 2.58 -2.17
CA LYS A 33 -0.59 2.43 -2.77
C LYS A 33 -1.68 2.97 -1.84
N ASP A 34 -1.70 2.48 -0.60
CA ASP A 34 -2.68 2.85 0.41
C ASP A 34 -2.62 4.35 0.68
N MET A 35 -1.42 4.90 0.87
CA MET A 35 -1.24 6.32 1.14
C MET A 35 -1.75 7.22 0.01
N ALA A 36 -1.42 6.89 -1.24
CA ALA A 36 -1.77 7.75 -2.36
C ALA A 36 -3.27 7.67 -2.69
N LEU A 37 -3.86 6.46 -2.65
CA LEU A 37 -5.30 6.27 -2.76
C LEU A 37 -6.05 6.95 -1.62
N GLU A 38 -5.66 6.72 -0.36
CA GLU A 38 -6.30 7.37 0.79
C GLU A 38 -6.26 8.89 0.69
N THR A 39 -5.17 9.47 0.19
CA THR A 39 -5.06 10.93 0.02
C THR A 39 -6.11 11.43 -0.98
N CYS A 40 -6.21 10.81 -2.15
CA CYS A 40 -7.17 11.18 -3.18
C CYS A 40 -8.62 10.91 -2.73
N LEU A 41 -8.89 9.75 -2.14
CA LEU A 41 -10.20 9.37 -1.62
C LEU A 41 -10.69 10.31 -0.52
N ASN A 42 -9.81 10.69 0.41
CA ASN A 42 -10.14 11.66 1.44
C ASN A 42 -10.45 13.04 0.85
N PHE A 43 -9.73 13.45 -0.20
CA PHE A 43 -10.00 14.73 -0.84
C PHE A 43 -11.37 14.73 -1.53
N ILE A 44 -11.61 13.76 -2.41
CA ILE A 44 -12.88 13.62 -3.15
C ILE A 44 -14.05 13.40 -2.18
N GLY A 45 -13.88 12.47 -1.24
CA GLY A 45 -14.87 12.16 -0.22
C GLY A 45 -15.24 13.39 0.61
N ARG A 46 -14.26 14.18 1.06
CA ARG A 46 -14.53 15.43 1.78
C ARG A 46 -15.26 16.45 0.92
N THR A 47 -14.85 16.63 -0.34
CA THR A 47 -15.51 17.58 -1.25
C THR A 47 -16.98 17.22 -1.49
N ILE A 48 -17.26 15.94 -1.76
CA ILE A 48 -18.63 15.46 -1.97
C ILE A 48 -19.45 15.51 -0.69
N SER A 49 -18.86 15.13 0.45
CA SER A 49 -19.53 15.14 1.76
C SER A 49 -19.97 16.53 2.23
N GLN A 50 -19.32 17.59 1.74
CA GLN A 50 -19.67 18.99 2.03
C GLN A 50 -20.66 19.57 1.01
N SER A 51 -20.97 18.82 -0.05
CA SER A 51 -21.91 19.23 -1.08
C SER A 51 -23.35 18.99 -0.61
N GLU A 52 -24.24 19.92 -0.93
CA GLU A 52 -25.66 19.83 -0.57
C GLU A 52 -26.47 19.21 -1.71
N PHE A 53 -27.13 18.10 -1.44
CA PHE A 53 -28.10 17.48 -2.33
C PHE A 53 -29.40 18.26 -2.31
N ARG A 54 -29.82 18.77 -3.47
CA ARG A 54 -31.05 19.58 -3.60
C ARG A 54 -32.07 18.85 -4.45
N ILE A 55 -33.22 18.56 -3.85
CA ILE A 55 -34.38 18.00 -4.56
C ILE A 55 -35.22 19.17 -5.08
N ILE A 56 -35.32 19.29 -6.41
CA ILE A 56 -36.09 20.35 -7.08
C ILE A 56 -37.24 19.70 -7.84
N LYS A 57 -38.46 20.16 -7.56
CA LYS A 57 -39.67 19.79 -8.31
C LYS A 57 -40.40 21.07 -8.67
N ASP A 58 -40.84 21.16 -9.93
CA ASP A 58 -41.55 22.34 -10.43
C ASP A 58 -40.82 23.67 -10.14
N HIS A 59 -39.48 23.68 -10.31
CA HIS A 59 -38.58 24.81 -10.05
C HIS A 59 -38.51 25.29 -8.58
N LYS A 60 -39.08 24.54 -7.64
CA LYS A 60 -39.01 24.83 -6.20
C LYS A 60 -38.22 23.75 -5.49
N ARG A 61 -37.38 24.18 -4.53
CA ARG A 61 -36.69 23.26 -3.63
C ARG A 61 -37.71 22.63 -2.69
N ILE A 62 -37.74 21.31 -2.67
CA ILE A 62 -38.49 20.55 -1.67
C ILE A 62 -37.54 20.32 -0.48
N ARG A 63 -38.07 20.56 0.72
CA ARG A 63 -37.44 20.17 1.99
C ARG A 63 -38.31 19.11 2.64
N ASP A 64 -38.14 17.89 2.17
CA ASP A 64 -38.82 16.70 2.67
C ASP A 64 -37.88 15.88 3.56
N ASP A 65 -38.35 14.72 4.01
CA ASP A 65 -37.55 13.80 4.82
C ASP A 65 -36.31 13.31 4.05
N TRP A 66 -36.36 13.26 2.71
CA TRP A 66 -35.21 12.94 1.87
C TRP A 66 -34.14 14.03 1.88
N ASP A 67 -34.53 15.32 1.84
CA ASP A 67 -33.59 16.45 2.01
C ASP A 67 -32.87 16.35 3.38
N TYR A 68 -33.56 15.88 4.43
CA TYR A 68 -32.95 15.64 5.74
C TYR A 68 -32.02 14.41 5.73
N LEU A 69 -32.47 13.27 5.20
CA LEU A 69 -31.68 12.04 5.13
C LEU A 69 -30.38 12.24 4.34
N LEU A 70 -30.44 12.91 3.19
CA LEU A 70 -29.28 13.08 2.30
C LEU A 70 -28.26 14.11 2.81
N ASN A 71 -28.70 15.13 3.55
CA ASN A 71 -27.85 16.27 3.92
C ASN A 71 -27.53 16.38 5.42
N VAL A 72 -28.29 15.72 6.30
CA VAL A 72 -28.11 15.86 7.75
C VAL A 72 -27.74 14.51 8.37
N ARG A 73 -28.65 13.53 8.27
CA ARG A 73 -28.51 12.26 8.99
C ARG A 73 -29.15 11.11 8.21
N PRO A 74 -28.35 10.34 7.45
CA PRO A 74 -28.84 9.23 6.63
C PRO A 74 -29.28 8.01 7.45
N ASN A 75 -28.68 7.81 8.63
CA ASN A 75 -29.03 6.73 9.53
C ASN A 75 -28.80 7.12 11.00
N THR A 76 -29.21 6.24 11.90
CA THR A 76 -29.10 6.48 13.35
C THR A 76 -27.65 6.70 13.82
N ASP A 77 -26.64 6.14 13.18
CA ASP A 77 -25.27 6.10 13.71
C ASP A 77 -24.29 7.10 13.06
N GLN A 78 -24.63 7.65 11.88
CA GLN A 78 -23.70 8.41 11.03
C GLN A 78 -24.28 9.75 10.60
N SER A 79 -23.40 10.74 10.48
CA SER A 79 -23.70 12.00 9.80
C SER A 79 -23.74 11.83 8.28
N ALA A 80 -24.40 12.74 7.55
CA ALA A 80 -24.36 12.75 6.09
C ALA A 80 -22.93 12.80 5.55
N THR A 81 -22.06 13.56 6.23
CA THR A 81 -20.66 13.68 5.86
C THR A 81 -19.94 12.33 5.87
N GLU A 82 -20.04 11.60 6.98
CA GLU A 82 -19.41 10.29 7.15
C GLU A 82 -19.97 9.26 6.17
N PHE A 83 -21.30 9.26 5.98
CA PHE A 83 -21.97 8.38 5.05
C PHE A 83 -21.47 8.56 3.62
N TRP A 84 -21.44 9.81 3.11
CA TRP A 84 -20.97 10.08 1.75
C TRP A 84 -19.47 9.83 1.59
N GLN A 85 -18.67 10.09 2.62
CA GLN A 85 -17.25 9.72 2.60
C GLN A 85 -17.07 8.20 2.48
N GLN A 86 -17.81 7.41 3.27
CA GLN A 86 -17.78 5.94 3.19
C GLN A 86 -18.30 5.44 1.84
N PHE A 87 -19.35 6.06 1.31
CA PHE A 87 -19.93 5.74 0.01
C PHE A 87 -18.91 5.88 -1.11
N ILE A 88 -18.23 7.02 -1.17
CA ILE A 88 -17.21 7.31 -2.19
C ILE A 88 -15.98 6.41 -2.03
N TYR A 89 -15.59 6.14 -0.79
CA TYR A 89 -14.48 5.22 -0.50
C TYR A 89 -14.75 3.84 -1.11
N ARG A 90 -15.93 3.25 -0.85
CA ARG A 90 -16.31 1.95 -1.42
C ARG A 90 -16.44 1.98 -2.93
N LEU A 91 -17.08 3.02 -3.46
CA LEU A 91 -17.26 3.14 -4.90
C LEU A 91 -15.93 3.11 -5.66
N ILE A 92 -14.89 3.78 -5.16
CA ILE A 92 -13.59 3.84 -5.84
C ILE A 92 -12.70 2.65 -5.47
N TYR A 93 -12.70 2.22 -4.21
CA TYR A 93 -11.81 1.14 -3.73
C TYR A 93 -12.34 -0.25 -4.10
N ASP A 94 -13.60 -0.54 -3.81
CA ASP A 94 -14.26 -1.81 -4.10
C ASP A 94 -14.87 -1.85 -5.51
N ASN A 95 -14.82 -0.73 -6.23
CA ASN A 95 -15.37 -0.54 -7.58
C ASN A 95 -16.90 -0.64 -7.67
N GLU A 96 -17.58 -0.89 -6.54
CA GLU A 96 -19.01 -0.95 -6.41
C GLU A 96 -19.46 -0.53 -5.01
N VAL A 97 -20.68 0.00 -4.91
CA VAL A 97 -21.30 0.33 -3.64
C VAL A 97 -22.79 0.04 -3.71
N LEU A 98 -23.31 -0.57 -2.64
CA LEU A 98 -24.73 -0.85 -2.47
C LEU A 98 -25.23 -0.13 -1.21
N VAL A 99 -26.28 0.67 -1.37
CA VAL A 99 -27.03 1.28 -0.28
C VAL A 99 -28.42 0.68 -0.24
N VAL A 100 -28.79 0.18 0.92
CA VAL A 100 -30.11 -0.40 1.18
C VAL A 100 -30.88 0.46 2.19
N LEU A 101 -32.20 0.45 2.06
CA LEU A 101 -33.10 1.03 3.05
C LEU A 101 -33.43 -0.01 4.13
N SER A 102 -33.27 0.38 5.38
CA SER A 102 -33.76 -0.40 6.52
C SER A 102 -35.28 -0.30 6.66
N ASP A 103 -35.89 -1.15 7.49
CA ASP A 103 -37.33 -1.08 7.80
C ASP A 103 -37.72 0.24 8.49
N ASN A 104 -36.75 0.96 9.06
CA ASN A 104 -36.94 2.26 9.69
C ASN A 104 -36.65 3.44 8.74
N ASN A 105 -36.50 3.19 7.43
CA ASN A 105 -36.11 4.16 6.41
C ASN A 105 -34.69 4.76 6.59
N ASP A 106 -33.79 4.06 7.30
CA ASP A 106 -32.39 4.46 7.38
C ASP A 106 -31.61 3.98 6.14
N LEU A 107 -30.73 4.83 5.60
CA LEU A 107 -29.81 4.48 4.53
C LEU A 107 -28.56 3.79 5.10
N LEU A 108 -28.34 2.55 4.66
CA LEU A 108 -27.23 1.71 5.13
C LEU A 108 -26.37 1.27 3.95
N ILE A 109 -25.06 1.44 4.07
CA ILE A 109 -24.09 0.96 3.08
C ILE A 109 -23.75 -0.49 3.39
N ALA A 110 -23.97 -1.40 2.43
CA ALA A 110 -23.68 -2.82 2.58
C ALA A 110 -22.18 -3.09 2.52
N ASP A 111 -21.66 -3.87 3.48
CA ASP A 111 -20.27 -4.30 3.57
C ASP A 111 -19.98 -5.48 2.64
N ASN A 112 -20.97 -6.36 2.47
CA ASN A 112 -20.89 -7.49 1.57
C ASN A 112 -22.29 -7.80 1.03
N PHE A 113 -22.35 -8.26 -0.22
CA PHE A 113 -23.59 -8.68 -0.87
C PHE A 113 -23.29 -9.60 -2.05
N SER A 114 -24.27 -10.41 -2.43
CA SER A 114 -24.22 -11.22 -3.65
C SER A 114 -25.24 -10.70 -4.65
N ARG A 115 -24.79 -10.25 -5.82
CA ARG A 115 -25.66 -9.80 -6.91
C ARG A 115 -26.03 -10.97 -7.82
N GLN A 116 -27.32 -11.20 -7.99
CA GLN A 116 -27.86 -12.13 -8.98
C GLN A 116 -28.45 -11.32 -10.14
N GLU A 117 -27.74 -11.35 -11.27
CA GLU A 117 -28.11 -10.61 -12.48
C GLU A 117 -29.23 -11.32 -13.26
N TYR A 118 -30.21 -10.55 -13.73
CA TYR A 118 -31.28 -11.03 -14.60
C TYR A 118 -31.34 -10.18 -15.88
N ALA A 119 -31.54 -10.84 -17.02
CA ALA A 119 -31.57 -10.13 -18.32
C ALA A 119 -32.83 -9.26 -18.55
N ILE A 120 -33.94 -9.60 -17.87
CA ILE A 120 -35.27 -9.01 -18.11
C ILE A 120 -35.88 -8.41 -16.83
N TYR A 121 -35.50 -8.95 -15.68
CA TYR A 121 -36.03 -8.53 -14.38
C TYR A 121 -34.99 -7.69 -13.64
N PRO A 122 -35.40 -6.86 -12.67
CA PRO A 122 -34.46 -6.19 -11.78
C PRO A 122 -33.55 -7.21 -11.10
N ASP A 123 -32.26 -6.90 -11.06
CA ASP A 123 -31.27 -7.70 -10.34
C ASP A 123 -31.64 -7.83 -8.87
N LEU A 124 -31.13 -8.88 -8.24
CA LEU A 124 -31.48 -9.21 -6.87
C LEU A 124 -30.22 -9.41 -6.04
N PHE A 125 -30.13 -8.67 -4.96
CA PHE A 125 -29.04 -8.69 -3.99
C PHE A 125 -29.42 -9.59 -2.81
N LYS A 126 -28.60 -10.61 -2.57
CA LYS A 126 -28.73 -11.58 -1.47
C LYS A 126 -27.59 -11.45 -0.49
N ASP A 127 -27.79 -12.02 0.70
CA ASP A 127 -26.78 -12.10 1.76
C ASP A 127 -26.17 -10.73 2.11
N VAL A 128 -27.00 -9.68 1.99
CA VAL A 128 -26.59 -8.30 2.26
C VAL A 128 -26.24 -8.18 3.73
N THR A 129 -24.98 -7.84 4.00
CA THR A 129 -24.43 -7.72 5.34
C THR A 129 -24.04 -6.26 5.61
N VAL A 130 -24.50 -5.71 6.73
CA VAL A 130 -24.15 -4.38 7.22
C VAL A 130 -23.61 -4.55 8.63
N LYS A 131 -22.35 -4.17 8.85
CA LYS A 131 -21.60 -4.48 10.07
C LYS A 131 -21.63 -5.99 10.32
N ASP A 132 -22.15 -6.41 11.47
CA ASP A 132 -22.26 -7.83 11.85
C ASP A 132 -23.64 -8.43 11.57
N TYR A 133 -24.54 -7.70 10.89
CA TYR A 133 -25.90 -8.14 10.64
C TYR A 133 -26.13 -8.45 9.15
N THR A 134 -26.52 -9.70 8.87
CA THR A 134 -26.93 -10.14 7.53
C THR A 134 -28.44 -10.16 7.41
N PHE A 135 -28.97 -9.43 6.42
CA PHE A 135 -30.39 -9.40 6.11
C PHE A 135 -30.84 -10.75 5.54
N LYS A 136 -31.94 -11.27 6.08
CA LYS A 136 -32.57 -12.50 5.57
C LYS A 136 -33.39 -12.28 4.29
N ARG A 137 -33.80 -11.03 4.04
CA ARG A 137 -34.52 -10.64 2.82
C ARG A 137 -33.53 -10.37 1.70
N SER A 138 -33.98 -10.55 0.47
CA SER A 138 -33.26 -10.08 -0.70
C SER A 138 -33.74 -8.70 -1.09
N PHE A 139 -32.84 -7.89 -1.64
CA PHE A 139 -33.17 -6.57 -2.15
C PHE A 139 -33.16 -6.57 -3.67
N ARG A 140 -34.08 -5.85 -4.30
CA ARG A 140 -34.15 -5.68 -5.75
C ARG A 140 -33.44 -4.40 -6.20
N MET A 141 -33.00 -4.36 -7.45
CA MET A 141 -32.31 -3.20 -8.02
C MET A 141 -33.15 -1.91 -7.96
N ASP A 142 -34.48 -2.00 -7.99
CA ASP A 142 -35.41 -0.86 -7.94
C ASP A 142 -35.66 -0.31 -6.52
N GLU A 143 -35.23 -1.01 -5.46
CA GLU A 143 -35.37 -0.55 -4.07
C GLU A 143 -34.05 -0.13 -3.41
N VAL A 144 -32.93 -0.23 -4.14
CA VAL A 144 -31.57 0.05 -3.65
C VAL A 144 -30.87 1.07 -4.51
N ILE A 145 -29.84 1.70 -3.95
CA ILE A 145 -28.89 2.51 -4.72
C ILE A 145 -27.64 1.65 -4.92
N TYR A 146 -27.49 1.09 -6.12
CA TYR A 146 -26.30 0.37 -6.52
C TYR A 146 -25.56 1.17 -7.59
N ILE A 147 -24.29 1.50 -7.31
CA ILE A 147 -23.43 2.24 -8.25
C ILE A 147 -22.13 1.46 -8.42
N THR A 148 -21.74 1.26 -9.67
CA THR A 148 -20.43 0.70 -10.04
C THR A 148 -19.55 1.78 -10.62
N TYR A 149 -18.29 1.82 -10.21
CA TYR A 149 -17.26 2.60 -10.86
C TYR A 149 -16.82 1.80 -12.09
N ASN A 150 -17.34 2.13 -13.27
CA ASN A 150 -17.30 1.25 -14.45
C ASN A 150 -15.92 1.25 -15.15
N ASN A 151 -14.85 0.90 -14.43
CA ASN A 151 -13.51 0.89 -15.02
C ASN A 151 -12.59 -0.18 -14.41
N GLU A 152 -12.90 -1.46 -14.62
CA GLU A 152 -11.98 -2.57 -14.29
C GLU A 152 -10.58 -2.39 -14.91
N LYS A 153 -10.52 -1.78 -16.11
CA LYS A 153 -9.26 -1.46 -16.77
C LYS A 153 -8.44 -0.45 -15.96
N LEU A 154 -9.10 0.49 -15.28
CA LEU A 154 -8.44 1.46 -14.42
C LEU A 154 -7.88 0.83 -13.16
N SER A 155 -8.63 -0.05 -12.51
CA SER A 155 -8.15 -0.76 -11.33
C SER A 155 -6.87 -1.55 -11.66
N LYS A 156 -6.90 -2.33 -12.75
CA LYS A 156 -5.72 -3.06 -13.23
C LYS A 156 -4.55 -2.15 -13.64
N PHE A 157 -4.86 -1.00 -14.26
CA PHE A 157 -3.85 -0.02 -14.65
C PHE A 157 -3.20 0.62 -13.42
N LEU A 158 -3.99 1.01 -12.41
CA LEU A 158 -3.52 1.52 -11.14
C LEU A 158 -2.62 0.50 -10.44
N ASP A 159 -3.04 -0.77 -10.37
CA ASP A 159 -2.23 -1.84 -9.76
C ASP A 159 -0.87 -1.99 -10.44
N THR A 160 -0.84 -2.03 -11.78
CA THR A 160 0.41 -2.14 -12.54
C THR A 160 1.31 -0.92 -12.31
N MET A 161 0.72 0.27 -12.31
CA MET A 161 1.45 1.52 -12.04
C MET A 161 2.03 1.53 -10.62
N PHE A 162 1.29 1.07 -9.62
CA PHE A 162 1.79 0.95 -8.25
C PHE A 162 2.94 -0.04 -8.12
N GLU A 163 2.90 -1.17 -8.85
CA GLU A 163 4.01 -2.12 -8.89
C GLU A 163 5.29 -1.47 -9.42
N ASP A 164 5.18 -0.71 -10.52
CA ASP A 164 6.31 0.01 -11.13
C ASP A 164 6.89 1.05 -10.17
N TYR A 165 6.05 1.92 -9.61
CA TYR A 165 6.48 2.96 -8.66
C TYR A 165 7.08 2.37 -7.38
N SER A 166 6.50 1.28 -6.87
CA SER A 166 7.03 0.62 -5.67
C SER A 166 8.39 0.00 -5.94
N SER A 167 8.59 -0.61 -7.11
CA SER A 167 9.90 -1.17 -7.49
C SER A 167 10.99 -0.08 -7.56
N LEU A 168 10.66 1.08 -8.14
CA LEU A 168 11.55 2.23 -8.22
C LEU A 168 11.85 2.79 -6.83
N PHE A 169 10.83 2.97 -5.99
CA PHE A 169 10.98 3.47 -4.63
C PHE A 169 11.85 2.54 -3.77
N THR A 170 11.62 1.22 -3.83
CA THR A 170 12.47 0.23 -3.15
C THR A 170 13.91 0.34 -3.61
N ARG A 171 14.16 0.40 -4.92
CA ARG A 171 15.52 0.51 -5.47
C ARG A 171 16.21 1.82 -5.08
N MET A 172 15.48 2.92 -5.00
CA MET A 172 15.99 4.19 -4.53
C MET A 172 16.35 4.14 -3.04
N ILE A 173 15.48 3.54 -2.20
CA ILE A 173 15.79 3.30 -0.78
C ILE A 173 17.04 2.43 -0.62
N GLU A 174 17.14 1.33 -1.37
CA GLU A 174 18.32 0.46 -1.34
C GLU A 174 19.59 1.22 -1.75
N THR A 175 19.51 2.02 -2.82
CA THR A 175 20.63 2.84 -3.28
C THR A 175 21.03 3.87 -2.21
N GLN A 176 20.06 4.47 -1.51
CA GLN A 176 20.29 5.37 -0.38
C GLN A 176 20.96 4.67 0.80
N LYS A 177 20.47 3.48 1.17
CA LYS A 177 21.10 2.63 2.20
C LYS A 177 22.54 2.28 1.83
N LEU A 178 22.81 1.97 0.55
CA LEU A 178 24.13 1.62 0.01
C LEU A 178 25.05 2.82 -0.28
N SER A 179 24.51 4.04 -0.48
CA SER A 179 25.29 5.26 -0.72
C SER A 179 25.77 5.89 0.58
N ASN A 180 24.96 5.76 1.64
CA ASN A 180 25.35 6.13 3.00
C ASN A 180 26.17 5.05 3.69
N GLN A 181 26.45 3.95 2.99
CA GLN A 181 27.32 2.89 3.47
C GLN A 181 28.78 3.22 3.18
N ILE A 182 29.60 3.22 4.23
CA ILE A 182 31.06 3.33 4.12
C ILE A 182 31.60 2.08 3.41
N ARG A 183 32.23 2.26 2.24
CA ARG A 183 32.83 1.17 1.45
C ARG A 183 34.34 1.14 1.65
N GLY A 184 34.89 -0.04 1.94
CA GLY A 184 36.34 -0.28 1.99
C GLY A 184 36.74 -1.35 0.99
N THR A 185 37.82 -1.12 0.24
CA THR A 185 38.42 -2.10 -0.68
C THR A 185 39.56 -2.85 0.02
N VAL A 186 39.77 -4.12 -0.37
CA VAL A 186 40.81 -5.00 0.18
C VAL A 186 41.72 -5.41 -0.97
N GLY A 187 42.94 -4.87 -1.00
CA GLY A 187 44.00 -5.33 -1.90
C GLY A 187 44.78 -6.48 -1.26
N ILE A 188 45.05 -7.53 -2.04
CA ILE A 188 45.92 -8.64 -1.65
C ILE A 188 47.15 -8.59 -2.54
N GLU A 189 48.31 -8.30 -1.97
CA GLU A 189 49.57 -8.63 -2.63
C GLU A 189 50.05 -9.96 -2.04
N SER A 190 49.77 -11.04 -2.76
CA SER A 190 50.23 -12.37 -2.41
C SER A 190 51.52 -12.66 -3.16
N ALA A 191 52.63 -12.81 -2.43
CA ALA A 191 53.85 -13.41 -2.97
C ALA A 191 53.80 -14.95 -3.00
N GLN A 192 52.64 -15.58 -2.75
CA GLN A 192 52.48 -17.05 -2.73
C GLN A 192 51.31 -17.54 -3.61
N SER A 193 51.58 -18.62 -4.34
CA SER A 193 50.61 -19.33 -5.18
C SER A 193 49.45 -19.85 -4.33
N LEU A 194 48.23 -19.42 -4.66
CA LEU A 194 47.01 -19.81 -3.96
C LEU A 194 46.55 -21.22 -4.40
N ASP A 195 46.51 -22.15 -3.45
CA ASP A 195 45.88 -23.48 -3.62
C ASP A 195 44.34 -23.38 -3.67
N GLU A 196 43.64 -24.37 -4.26
CA GLU A 196 42.16 -24.39 -4.38
C GLU A 196 41.43 -24.25 -3.03
N GLU A 197 41.99 -24.82 -1.97
CA GLU A 197 41.42 -24.76 -0.62
C GLU A 197 41.48 -23.35 -0.02
N GLN A 198 42.54 -22.59 -0.33
CA GLN A 198 42.71 -21.23 0.14
C GLN A 198 41.80 -20.26 -0.61
N ARG A 199 41.58 -20.50 -1.92
CA ARG A 199 40.57 -19.76 -2.70
C ARG A 199 39.17 -19.91 -2.13
N ASN A 200 38.76 -21.13 -1.75
CA ASN A 200 37.44 -21.36 -1.14
C ASN A 200 37.26 -20.69 0.23
N LYS A 201 38.32 -20.63 1.05
CA LYS A 201 38.30 -19.90 2.33
C LYS A 201 38.23 -18.39 2.13
N LEU A 202 38.92 -17.88 1.11
CA LEU A 202 38.90 -16.47 0.74
C LEU A 202 37.52 -16.06 0.22
N GLN A 203 36.92 -16.85 -0.68
CA GLN A 203 35.57 -16.63 -1.20
C GLN A 203 34.53 -16.57 -0.08
N LYS A 204 34.55 -17.55 0.85
CA LYS A 204 33.66 -17.56 2.03
C LYS A 204 33.91 -16.41 3.02
N PHE A 205 35.09 -15.79 2.98
CA PHE A 205 35.40 -14.61 3.78
C PHE A 205 34.87 -13.35 3.09
N ILE A 206 35.05 -13.24 1.77
CA ILE A 206 34.48 -12.18 0.93
C ILE A 206 32.95 -12.19 1.01
N ASP A 207 32.31 -13.35 0.87
CA ASP A 207 30.85 -13.47 0.96
C ASP A 207 30.32 -13.06 2.33
N ARG A 208 31.04 -13.41 3.41
CA ARG A 208 30.71 -12.98 4.78
C ARG A 208 30.91 -11.49 4.99
N LEU A 209 31.96 -10.90 4.41
CA LEU A 209 32.15 -9.47 4.41
C LEU A 209 31.04 -8.78 3.61
N PHE A 210 30.69 -9.28 2.43
CA PHE A 210 29.62 -8.73 1.59
C PHE A 210 28.26 -8.78 2.29
N LEU A 211 27.96 -9.88 2.99
CA LEU A 211 26.78 -10.01 3.86
C LEU A 211 26.82 -9.03 5.05
N ALA A 212 27.97 -8.87 5.69
CA ALA A 212 28.14 -7.93 6.80
C ALA A 212 28.00 -6.47 6.33
N PHE A 213 28.48 -6.15 5.13
CA PHE A 213 28.21 -4.87 4.50
C PHE A 213 26.72 -4.75 4.20
N LYS A 214 26.10 -5.66 3.43
CA LYS A 214 24.68 -5.54 3.05
C LYS A 214 23.74 -5.30 4.25
N ASN A 215 24.04 -5.89 5.40
CA ASN A 215 23.13 -5.91 6.56
C ASN A 215 23.50 -4.94 7.69
N ASN A 216 24.74 -4.44 7.79
CA ASN A 216 25.15 -3.55 8.89
C ASN A 216 25.54 -2.15 8.41
N VAL A 217 25.02 -1.12 9.10
CA VAL A 217 25.30 0.30 8.88
C VAL A 217 26.77 0.66 9.18
N ILE A 218 27.45 -0.11 10.05
CA ILE A 218 28.86 0.06 10.39
C ILE A 218 29.54 -1.31 10.34
N ALA A 219 30.50 -1.49 9.43
CA ALA A 219 31.31 -2.70 9.32
C ALA A 219 32.76 -2.39 9.74
N LEU A 220 33.17 -2.92 10.90
CA LEU A 220 34.53 -2.80 11.42
C LEU A 220 35.34 -4.04 11.05
N VAL A 221 36.48 -3.86 10.36
CA VAL A 221 37.40 -4.93 9.96
C VAL A 221 38.75 -4.75 10.65
N PRO A 222 39.36 -5.80 11.25
CA PRO A 222 40.54 -5.68 12.10
C PRO A 222 41.83 -5.28 11.34
N LYS A 223 42.65 -4.43 11.98
CA LYS A 223 43.95 -3.90 11.49
C LYS A 223 45.17 -4.73 11.95
N LEU A 224 46.18 -4.94 11.09
CA LEU A 224 47.58 -5.24 11.43
C LEU A 224 48.60 -4.34 10.69
N LYS A 225 49.60 -3.82 11.44
CA LYS A 225 50.53 -2.70 11.12
C LYS A 225 50.94 -2.51 9.65
N GLY A 226 50.82 -1.27 9.16
CA GLY A 226 51.35 -0.80 7.86
C GLY A 226 50.35 -0.08 6.95
N PHE A 227 49.30 0.53 7.49
CA PHE A 227 48.16 1.06 6.72
C PHE A 227 48.36 2.49 6.24
N GLU A 228 48.16 2.71 4.93
CA GLU A 228 47.73 4.01 4.43
C GLU A 228 46.21 4.00 4.23
N TYR A 229 45.60 5.14 4.57
CA TYR A 229 44.18 5.41 4.54
C TYR A 229 43.95 6.40 3.41
N ASP A 230 43.23 5.98 2.38
CA ASP A 230 42.70 6.89 1.38
C ASP A 230 41.19 6.74 1.32
N GLU A 231 40.52 7.81 1.74
CA GLU A 231 39.07 7.91 1.75
C GLU A 231 38.59 8.22 0.33
N VAL A 232 38.15 7.18 -0.40
CA VAL A 232 37.49 7.37 -1.69
C VAL A 232 36.01 7.66 -1.47
N ASN A 233 35.70 8.81 -0.87
CA ASN A 233 34.36 9.36 -0.96
C ASN A 233 34.40 10.89 -0.92
N SER A 234 34.45 11.51 -2.11
CA SER A 234 34.00 12.89 -2.25
C SER A 234 32.49 12.92 -2.00
N GLY A 235 32.09 13.27 -0.78
CA GLY A 235 30.69 13.43 -0.35
C GLY A 235 29.97 14.59 -1.05
N THR A 236 29.91 14.60 -2.38
CA THR A 236 29.41 15.74 -3.17
C THR A 236 28.03 15.49 -3.81
N ASN A 237 27.31 14.40 -3.50
CA ASN A 237 25.92 14.22 -3.98
C ASN A 237 24.86 13.95 -2.90
N ASN A 238 25.19 14.09 -1.61
CA ASN A 238 24.36 13.64 -0.48
C ASN A 238 23.14 14.52 -0.10
N GLY A 239 22.61 15.32 -1.03
CA GLY A 239 21.37 16.09 -0.83
C GLY A 239 20.19 15.67 -1.71
N LYS A 240 20.43 14.99 -2.83
CA LYS A 240 19.41 14.83 -3.89
C LYS A 240 18.48 13.64 -3.70
N SER A 241 18.94 12.55 -3.08
CA SER A 241 18.21 11.28 -3.09
C SER A 241 16.99 11.24 -2.15
N VAL A 242 16.97 11.98 -1.04
CA VAL A 242 15.75 12.12 -0.20
C VAL A 242 14.71 13.00 -0.88
N GLU A 243 15.16 14.07 -1.54
CA GLU A 243 14.29 14.98 -2.29
C GLU A 243 13.67 14.28 -3.52
N GLU A 244 14.45 13.44 -4.22
CA GLU A 244 13.96 12.60 -5.31
C GLU A 244 12.92 11.57 -4.82
N LEU A 245 13.10 10.96 -3.64
CA LEU A 245 12.09 10.08 -3.03
C LEU A 245 10.78 10.84 -2.74
N ALA A 246 10.88 12.05 -2.20
CA ALA A 246 9.72 12.90 -1.94
C ALA A 246 9.03 13.34 -3.24
N LYS A 247 9.80 13.61 -4.29
CA LYS A 247 9.29 13.94 -5.62
C LYS A 247 8.56 12.75 -6.25
N LEU A 248 9.15 11.55 -6.21
CA LEU A 248 8.52 10.33 -6.72
C LEU A 248 7.16 10.07 -6.06
N LYS A 249 7.07 10.24 -4.74
CA LYS A 249 5.81 10.12 -4.00
C LYS A 249 4.77 11.14 -4.47
N ARG A 250 5.18 12.39 -4.70
CA ARG A 250 4.27 13.44 -5.21
C ARG A 250 3.80 13.14 -6.63
N ASP A 251 4.70 12.71 -7.50
CA ASP A 251 4.39 12.35 -8.89
C ASP A 251 3.39 11.19 -8.92
N LEU A 252 3.58 10.16 -8.09
CA LEU A 252 2.62 9.07 -7.90
C LEU A 252 1.23 9.59 -7.48
N THR A 253 1.16 10.45 -6.45
CA THR A 253 -0.13 11.02 -6.00
C THR A 253 -0.79 11.87 -7.08
N ASN A 254 -0.02 12.64 -7.85
CA ASN A 254 -0.54 13.46 -8.96
C ASN A 254 -1.08 12.60 -10.10
N ASP A 255 -0.39 11.52 -10.47
CA ASP A 255 -0.85 10.60 -11.52
C ASP A 255 -2.18 9.94 -11.11
N ILE A 256 -2.31 9.51 -9.85
CA ILE A 256 -3.56 8.95 -9.33
C ILE A 256 -4.66 9.99 -9.29
N ALA A 257 -4.36 11.22 -8.87
CA ALA A 257 -5.33 12.30 -8.90
C ALA A 257 -5.84 12.53 -10.34
N ASN A 258 -4.95 12.66 -11.32
CA ASN A 258 -5.33 12.82 -12.73
C ASN A 258 -6.19 11.65 -13.27
N ILE A 259 -5.95 10.44 -12.77
CA ILE A 259 -6.71 9.25 -13.14
C ILE A 259 -8.13 9.28 -12.55
N LEU A 260 -8.26 9.70 -11.29
CA LEU A 260 -9.53 9.75 -10.57
C LEU A 260 -10.39 10.98 -10.95
N GLY A 261 -9.77 12.05 -11.45
CA GLY A 261 -10.40 13.30 -11.87
C GLY A 261 -10.27 14.42 -10.85
#